data_AF-A0A5Q4ERP1-F1
#
_entry.id   AF-A0A5Q4ERP1-F1
#
_cell.length_a   1.000
_cell.length_b   1.000
_cell.length_c   1.000
_cell.angle_alpha   90.00
_cell.angle_beta   90.00
_cell.angle_gamma   90.00
#
_symmetry.space_group_name_H-M   'P 1'
#
loop_
_entity.id
_entity.type
_entity.pdbx_description
1 polymer ?
#
loop_
_entity_poly.entity_id
_entity_poly.type
_entity_poly.pdbx_seq_one_letter_code
_entity_poly.pdbx_strand_id
1 'polypeptide(L)'
;MSRVSLNKVSTDKLQNELRRRARGMQTLQKKRERLIQQIQEIDAEIESIGGEAFLAAAAKRGRPAGRAGASGRARGGSRRRPRNEMNLVDALSKLLANKTMSVTEAAEAVQQAGYKTTSSSFRTIVNQTLINSGNFKRVSRGKYTAK
;
A
#
# COMPACT_ATOMS: atom_id res chain seq x y z
N MET A 1 7.40 29.48 2.70
CA MET A 1 8.75 30.08 2.84
C MET A 1 8.59 31.58 3.01
N SER A 2 9.05 32.16 4.13
CA SER A 2 8.95 33.60 4.35
C SER A 2 9.89 34.34 3.38
N ARG A 3 9.36 35.30 2.63
CA ARG A 3 10.17 36.23 1.85
C ARG A 3 10.57 37.37 2.78
N VAL A 4 11.74 37.26 3.40
CA VAL A 4 12.35 38.38 4.14
C VAL A 4 12.72 39.45 3.11
N SER A 5 12.29 40.69 3.33
CA SER A 5 12.62 41.83 2.46
C SER A 5 14.14 42.04 2.41
N LEU A 6 14.72 41.91 1.21
CA LEU A 6 16.17 41.92 0.96
C LEU A 6 16.87 43.18 1.49
N ASN A 7 16.17 44.32 1.53
CA ASN A 7 16.70 45.61 1.96
C ASN A 7 17.07 45.66 3.45
N LYS A 8 16.62 44.70 4.28
CA LYS A 8 16.89 44.63 5.72
C LYS A 8 18.04 43.68 6.10
N VAL A 9 18.62 42.96 5.13
CA VAL A 9 19.66 41.95 5.37
C VAL A 9 21.00 42.47 4.86
N SER A 10 22.03 42.46 5.71
CA SER A 10 23.41 42.83 5.31
C SER A 10 23.92 41.94 4.17
N THR A 11 24.71 42.51 3.27
CA THR A 11 25.39 41.81 2.18
C THR A 11 26.20 40.63 2.66
N ASP A 12 26.85 40.72 3.83
CA ASP A 12 27.63 39.62 4.41
C ASP A 12 26.74 38.46 4.83
N LYS A 13 25.55 38.77 5.38
CA LYS A 13 24.55 37.75 5.72
C LYS A 13 24.01 37.06 4.46
N LEU A 14 23.80 37.81 3.37
CA LEU A 14 23.39 37.24 2.07
C LEU A 14 24.49 36.35 1.48
N GLN A 15 25.76 36.76 1.54
CA GLN A 15 26.89 35.94 1.08
C GLN A 15 27.03 34.65 1.89
N ASN A 16 26.87 34.71 3.20
CA ASN A 16 26.90 33.53 4.07
C ASN A 16 25.74 32.57 3.78
N GLU A 17 24.54 33.10 3.53
CA GLU A 17 23.38 32.32 3.13
C GLU A 17 23.60 31.62 1.78
N LEU A 18 24.17 32.34 0.80
CA LEU A 18 24.51 31.77 -0.51
C LEU A 18 25.54 30.64 -0.38
N ARG A 19 26.59 30.83 0.44
CA ARG A 19 27.59 29.77 0.71
C ARG A 19 26.95 28.55 1.37
N ARG A 20 26.04 28.76 2.34
CA ARG A 20 25.31 27.65 2.99
C ARG A 20 24.47 26.88 1.98
N ARG A 21 23.73 27.58 1.12
CA ARG A 21 22.92 26.96 0.05
C ARG A 21 23.76 26.24 -0.97
N ALA A 22 24.89 26.81 -1.39
CA ALA A 22 25.82 26.18 -2.32
C ALA A 22 26.35 24.84 -1.77
N ARG A 23 26.75 24.80 -0.49
CA ARG A 23 27.14 23.55 0.18
C ARG A 23 25.99 22.54 0.25
N GLY A 24 24.78 22.99 0.60
CA GLY A 24 23.59 22.14 0.62
C GLY A 24 23.26 21.53 -0.75
N MET A 25 23.42 22.32 -1.82
CA MET A 25 23.21 21.87 -3.21
C MET A 25 24.22 20.78 -3.59
N GLN A 26 25.51 20.94 -3.25
CA GLN A 26 26.52 19.91 -3.51
C GLN A 26 26.21 18.59 -2.79
N THR A 27 25.76 18.65 -1.53
CA THR A 27 25.34 17.45 -0.79
C THR A 27 24.16 16.76 -1.46
N LEU A 28 23.17 17.53 -1.93
CA LEU A 28 22.01 17.00 -2.66
C LEU A 28 22.41 16.39 -4.01
N GLN A 29 23.35 16.99 -4.73
CA GLN A 29 23.88 16.44 -5.99
C GLN A 29 24.55 15.08 -5.77
N LYS A 30 25.43 14.96 -4.76
CA LYS A 30 26.05 13.67 -4.40
C LYS A 30 25.02 12.61 -4.00
N LYS A 31 23.99 13.00 -3.26
CA LYS A 31 22.89 12.08 -2.90
C LYS A 31 22.11 11.64 -4.13
N ARG A 32 21.85 12.54 -5.08
CA ARG A 32 21.21 12.22 -6.36
C ARG A 32 22.04 11.22 -7.15
N GLU A 33 23.34 11.43 -7.27
CA GLU A 33 24.24 10.52 -7.98
C GLU A 33 24.24 9.11 -7.36
N ARG A 34 24.33 9.02 -6.03
CA ARG A 34 24.25 7.74 -5.32
C ARG A 34 22.94 7.01 -5.55
N LEU A 35 21.81 7.73 -5.51
CA LEU A 35 20.49 7.14 -5.77
C LEU A 35 20.35 6.66 -7.22
N ILE A 36 20.94 7.38 -8.18
CA ILE A 36 20.96 6.95 -9.58
C ILE A 36 21.73 5.64 -9.73
N GLN A 37 22.88 5.50 -9.08
CA GLN A 37 23.64 4.25 -9.08
C GLN A 37 22.83 3.09 -8.49
N GLN A 38 22.12 3.33 -7.37
CA GLN A 38 21.25 2.32 -6.77
C GLN A 38 20.07 1.95 -7.67
N ILE A 39 19.49 2.92 -8.38
CA ILE A 39 18.44 2.67 -9.37
C ILE A 39 18.99 1.79 -10.50
N GLN A 40 20.18 2.09 -11.01
CA GLN A 40 20.81 1.30 -12.07
C GLN A 40 21.12 -0.14 -11.65
N GLU A 41 21.55 -0.35 -10.40
CA GLU A 41 21.78 -1.69 -9.83
C GLU A 41 20.45 -2.48 -9.75
N ILE A 42 19.39 -1.84 -9.24
CA ILE A 42 18.05 -2.44 -9.19
C ILE A 42 17.52 -2.73 -10.60
N ASP A 43 17.71 -1.82 -11.55
CA ASP A 43 17.29 -2.02 -12.94
C ASP A 43 18.01 -3.22 -13.57
N ALA A 44 19.32 -3.40 -13.31
CA ALA A 44 20.07 -4.57 -13.77
C ALA A 44 19.58 -5.87 -13.11
N GLU A 45 19.25 -5.85 -11.82
CA GLU A 45 18.62 -7.00 -11.13
C GLU A 45 17.26 -7.34 -11.77
N ILE A 46 16.43 -6.32 -12.03
CA ILE A 46 15.12 -6.46 -12.68
C ILE A 46 15.29 -7.09 -14.07
N GLU A 47 16.23 -6.60 -14.88
CA GLU A 47 16.54 -7.15 -16.19
C GLU A 47 16.98 -8.62 -16.10
N SER A 48 17.87 -8.96 -15.16
CA SER A 48 18.39 -10.33 -14.99
C SER A 48 17.31 -11.37 -14.67
N ILE A 49 16.23 -10.97 -13.99
CA ILE A 49 15.11 -11.84 -13.61
C ILE A 49 14.01 -11.85 -14.71
N GLY A 50 14.24 -11.20 -15.85
CA GLY A 50 13.27 -11.09 -16.94
C GLY A 50 12.18 -10.06 -16.65
N GLY A 51 12.53 -8.98 -15.95
CA GLY A 51 11.64 -7.89 -15.55
C GLY A 51 10.91 -7.24 -16.73
N GLU A 52 11.52 -7.17 -17.91
CA GLU A 52 10.84 -6.71 -19.12
C GLU A 52 9.65 -7.60 -19.49
N ALA A 53 9.77 -8.93 -19.34
CA ALA A 53 8.67 -9.85 -19.57
C ALA A 53 7.57 -9.71 -18.51
N PHE A 54 7.94 -9.44 -17.24
CA PHE A 54 6.99 -9.15 -16.17
C PHE A 54 6.25 -7.83 -16.39
N LEU A 55 6.95 -6.77 -16.81
CA LEU A 55 6.36 -5.45 -17.12
C LEU A 55 5.49 -5.51 -18.38
N ALA A 56 5.91 -6.23 -19.42
CA ALA A 56 5.11 -6.46 -20.63
C ALA A 56 3.85 -7.29 -20.32
N ALA A 57 3.94 -8.29 -19.44
CA ALA A 57 2.78 -9.06 -18.98
C ALA A 57 1.84 -8.20 -18.10
N ALA A 58 2.38 -7.31 -17.28
CA ALA A 58 1.61 -6.35 -16.49
C ALA A 58 0.92 -5.29 -17.37
N ALA A 59 1.58 -4.81 -18.44
CA ALA A 59 0.99 -3.88 -19.41
C ALA A 59 -0.15 -4.51 -20.21
N LYS A 60 -0.04 -5.80 -20.57
CA LYS A 60 -1.12 -6.58 -21.20
C LYS A 60 -2.29 -6.85 -20.25
N ARG A 61 -2.06 -6.91 -18.93
CA ARG A 61 -3.11 -6.94 -17.90
C ARG A 61 -3.56 -5.51 -17.57
N GLY A 62 -4.27 -4.92 -18.53
CA GLY A 62 -4.95 -3.61 -18.51
C GLY A 62 -4.96 -2.87 -17.17
N ARG A 63 -4.02 -1.95 -17.00
CA ARG A 63 -4.26 -0.74 -16.21
C ARG A 63 -4.99 0.22 -17.14
N PRO A 64 -6.29 0.52 -16.96
CA PRO A 64 -6.97 1.46 -17.84
C PRO A 64 -6.25 2.81 -17.76
N ALA A 65 -5.72 3.25 -18.89
CA ALA A 65 -5.24 4.60 -19.10
C ALA A 65 -6.46 5.52 -19.05
N GLY A 66 -6.68 6.17 -17.90
CA GLY A 66 -7.81 7.08 -17.74
C GLY A 66 -8.33 7.16 -16.32
N ARG A 67 -7.63 7.91 -15.46
CA ARG A 67 -8.32 8.62 -14.38
C ARG A 67 -7.73 10.02 -14.20
N ALA A 68 -7.60 10.72 -15.33
CA ALA A 68 -7.85 12.15 -15.36
C ALA A 68 -9.38 12.34 -15.45
N GLY A 69 -9.90 13.41 -14.84
CA GLY A 69 -11.29 13.58 -14.44
C GLY A 69 -12.37 13.14 -15.44
N ALA A 70 -13.32 12.35 -14.95
CA ALA A 70 -14.64 12.21 -15.56
C ALA A 70 -15.68 12.19 -14.44
N SER A 71 -16.12 13.39 -14.08
CA SER A 71 -17.45 13.62 -13.55
C SER A 71 -18.46 13.11 -14.58
N GLY A 72 -18.95 11.89 -14.39
CA GLY A 72 -19.92 11.28 -15.30
C GLY A 72 -20.59 10.12 -14.60
N ARG A 73 -21.78 10.38 -14.03
CA ARG A 73 -22.68 9.34 -13.53
C ARG A 73 -23.04 8.39 -14.68
N ALA A 74 -22.46 7.21 -14.70
CA ALA A 74 -23.03 6.06 -15.38
C ALA A 74 -23.60 5.12 -14.32
N ARG A 75 -24.95 5.02 -14.28
CA ARG A 75 -25.71 4.02 -13.52
C ARG A 75 -25.39 2.62 -14.07
N GLY A 76 -24.24 2.08 -13.67
CA GLY A 76 -23.96 0.65 -13.78
C GLY A 76 -24.60 -0.05 -12.58
N GLY A 77 -25.45 -1.04 -12.83
CA GLY A 77 -26.16 -1.79 -11.79
C GLY A 77 -25.23 -2.17 -10.65
N SER A 78 -25.53 -1.67 -9.45
CA SER A 78 -24.79 -2.01 -8.25
C SER A 78 -24.78 -3.53 -8.13
N ARG A 79 -23.61 -4.17 -8.29
CA ARG A 79 -23.42 -5.57 -7.93
C ARG A 79 -23.89 -5.70 -6.48
N ARG A 80 -25.07 -6.30 -6.29
CA ARG A 80 -25.70 -6.42 -4.97
C ARG A 80 -24.73 -7.22 -4.11
N ARG A 81 -24.15 -6.54 -3.11
CA ARG A 81 -23.30 -7.20 -2.12
C ARG A 81 -24.15 -8.23 -1.38
N PRO A 82 -23.66 -9.46 -1.15
CA PRO A 82 -24.33 -10.41 -0.28
C PRO A 82 -24.62 -9.74 1.07
N ARG A 83 -25.86 -9.89 1.56
CA ARG A 83 -26.22 -9.46 2.91
C ARG A 83 -25.93 -10.62 3.85
N ASN A 84 -24.94 -10.43 4.73
CA ASN A 84 -24.62 -11.35 5.79
C ASN A 84 -25.27 -10.86 7.10
N GLU A 85 -25.63 -11.79 7.97
CA GLU A 85 -26.23 -11.49 9.28
C GLU A 85 -25.24 -10.80 10.22
N MET A 86 -23.94 -11.06 10.04
CA MET A 86 -22.86 -10.51 10.86
C MET A 86 -21.75 -9.93 9.99
N ASN A 87 -21.02 -8.94 10.54
CA ASN A 87 -19.81 -8.44 9.90
C ASN A 87 -18.70 -9.50 9.94
N LEU A 88 -17.75 -9.41 9.02
CA LEU A 88 -16.62 -10.34 8.92
C LEU A 88 -15.79 -10.38 10.22
N VAL A 89 -15.64 -9.23 10.87
CA VAL A 89 -14.92 -9.12 12.16
C VAL A 89 -15.63 -9.96 13.22
N ASP A 90 -16.94 -9.80 13.37
CA ASP A 90 -17.71 -10.52 14.39
C ASP A 90 -17.77 -12.02 14.11
N ALA A 91 -17.91 -12.41 12.84
CA ALA A 91 -17.85 -13.80 12.41
C ALA A 91 -16.49 -14.44 12.75
N LEU A 92 -15.39 -13.74 12.46
CA LEU A 92 -14.03 -14.19 12.78
C LEU A 92 -13.78 -14.23 14.29
N SER A 93 -14.26 -13.25 15.06
CA SER A 93 -14.11 -13.22 16.52
C SER A 93 -14.83 -14.39 17.18
N LYS A 94 -16.05 -14.71 16.76
CA LYS A 94 -16.77 -15.91 17.23
C LYS A 94 -16.01 -17.20 16.91
N LEU A 95 -15.42 -17.28 15.73
CA LEU A 95 -14.73 -18.48 15.26
C LEU A 95 -13.38 -18.70 15.94
N LEU A 96 -12.65 -17.61 16.19
CA LEU A 96 -11.31 -17.62 16.79
C LEU A 96 -11.31 -17.43 18.31
N ALA A 97 -12.48 -17.38 18.97
CA ALA A 97 -12.60 -17.18 20.41
C ALA A 97 -11.87 -18.26 21.23
N ASN A 98 -11.97 -19.52 20.80
CA ASN A 98 -11.39 -20.66 21.51
C ASN A 98 -10.41 -21.47 20.64
N LYS A 99 -10.04 -20.94 19.46
CA LYS A 99 -9.26 -21.67 18.46
C LYS A 99 -8.27 -20.74 17.79
N THR A 100 -7.06 -21.24 17.61
CA THR A 100 -6.03 -20.60 16.78
C THR A 100 -6.06 -21.25 15.40
N MET A 101 -6.29 -20.45 14.36
CA MET A 101 -6.34 -20.95 12.99
C MET A 101 -5.47 -20.12 12.05
N SER A 102 -5.12 -20.73 10.92
CA SER A 102 -4.49 -20.03 9.81
C SER A 102 -5.51 -19.18 9.03
N VAL A 103 -5.00 -18.24 8.24
CA VAL A 103 -5.83 -17.43 7.33
C VAL A 103 -6.64 -18.29 6.36
N THR A 104 -6.08 -19.43 5.91
CA THR A 104 -6.79 -20.39 5.03
C THR A 104 -8.02 -20.93 5.73
N GLU A 105 -7.79 -21.51 6.89
CA GLU A 105 -8.80 -22.24 7.64
C GLU A 105 -9.87 -21.28 8.15
N ALA A 106 -9.49 -20.08 8.58
CA ALA A 106 -10.43 -19.05 9.00
C ALA A 106 -11.35 -18.61 7.85
N ALA A 107 -10.84 -18.50 6.62
CA ALA A 107 -11.65 -18.13 5.46
C ALA A 107 -12.68 -19.22 5.12
N GLU A 108 -12.26 -20.48 5.13
CA GLU A 108 -13.14 -21.63 4.87
C GLU A 108 -14.18 -21.78 5.98
N ALA A 109 -13.75 -21.71 7.24
CA ALA A 109 -14.62 -21.90 8.39
C ALA A 109 -15.68 -20.78 8.50
N VAL A 110 -15.34 -19.54 8.12
CA VAL A 110 -16.32 -18.43 8.08
C VAL A 110 -17.35 -18.64 6.96
N GLN A 111 -16.95 -19.18 5.81
CA GLN A 111 -17.90 -19.54 4.75
C GLN A 111 -18.80 -20.72 5.15
N GLN A 112 -18.23 -21.75 5.79
CA GLN A 112 -18.97 -22.89 6.33
C GLN A 112 -19.96 -22.46 7.42
N ALA A 113 -19.61 -21.45 8.22
CA ALA A 113 -20.50 -20.81 9.19
C ALA A 113 -21.61 -19.95 8.55
N GLY A 114 -21.70 -19.91 7.21
CA GLY A 114 -22.78 -19.25 6.48
C GLY A 114 -22.45 -17.85 5.96
N TYR A 115 -21.20 -17.39 6.07
CA TYR A 115 -20.81 -16.08 5.53
C TYR A 115 -20.75 -16.14 3.99
N LYS A 116 -21.63 -15.38 3.34
CA LYS A 116 -21.73 -15.35 1.88
C LYS A 116 -20.79 -14.28 1.33
N THR A 117 -19.97 -14.67 0.36
CA THR A 117 -19.06 -13.77 -0.35
C THR A 117 -18.99 -14.18 -1.81
N THR A 118 -18.96 -13.20 -2.70
CA THR A 118 -18.77 -13.40 -4.15
C THR A 118 -17.36 -12.99 -4.58
N SER A 119 -16.50 -12.62 -3.63
CA SER A 119 -15.14 -12.14 -3.90
C SER A 119 -14.18 -13.31 -4.11
N SER A 120 -13.49 -13.32 -5.25
CA SER A 120 -12.40 -14.25 -5.54
C SER A 120 -11.17 -14.02 -4.65
N SER A 121 -11.03 -12.83 -4.07
CA SER A 121 -9.92 -12.46 -3.18
C SER A 121 -10.30 -12.53 -1.69
N PHE A 122 -11.29 -13.35 -1.33
CA PHE A 122 -11.83 -13.40 0.04
C PHE A 122 -10.75 -13.70 1.09
N ARG A 123 -9.83 -14.63 0.80
CA ARG A 123 -8.69 -14.93 1.68
C ARG A 123 -7.83 -13.69 1.99
N THR A 124 -7.59 -12.84 0.99
CA THR A 124 -6.86 -11.58 1.18
C THR A 124 -7.64 -10.60 2.04
N ILE A 125 -8.97 -10.55 1.87
CA ILE A 125 -9.85 -9.73 2.71
C ILE A 125 -9.76 -10.20 4.17
N VAL A 126 -9.88 -11.51 4.42
CA VAL A 126 -9.73 -12.10 5.75
C VAL A 126 -8.36 -11.76 6.36
N ASN A 127 -7.27 -11.90 5.60
CA ASN A 127 -5.93 -11.54 6.06
C ASN A 127 -5.84 -10.06 6.49
N GLN A 128 -6.35 -9.15 5.65
CA GLN A 128 -6.36 -7.73 5.98
C GLN A 128 -7.21 -7.46 7.22
N THR A 129 -8.35 -8.13 7.38
CA THR A 129 -9.19 -8.01 8.57
C THR A 129 -8.46 -8.50 9.83
N LEU A 130 -7.75 -9.63 9.75
CA LEU A 130 -6.99 -10.17 10.88
C LEU A 130 -5.81 -9.27 11.31
N ILE A 131 -5.20 -8.55 10.36
CA ILE A 131 -4.08 -7.64 10.63
C ILE A 131 -4.56 -6.27 11.12
N ASN A 132 -5.62 -5.71 10.51
CA ASN A 132 -5.97 -4.30 10.67
C ASN A 132 -7.07 -4.02 11.71
N SER A 133 -7.88 -5.02 12.10
CA SER A 133 -9.04 -4.78 12.97
C SER A 133 -8.69 -4.50 14.43
N GLY A 134 -7.46 -4.80 14.85
CA GLY A 134 -7.02 -4.68 16.25
C GLY A 134 -7.60 -5.74 17.21
N ASN A 135 -8.63 -6.47 16.80
CA ASN A 135 -9.37 -7.47 17.60
C ASN A 135 -8.74 -8.87 17.61
N PHE A 136 -7.68 -9.08 16.83
CA PHE A 136 -7.00 -10.37 16.71
C PHE A 136 -5.55 -10.27 17.13
N LYS A 137 -5.01 -11.38 17.63
CA LYS A 137 -3.61 -11.53 18.00
C LYS A 137 -2.96 -12.57 17.10
N ARG A 138 -1.78 -12.25 16.57
CA ARG A 138 -0.93 -13.21 15.86
C ARG A 138 -0.20 -14.07 16.89
N VAL A 139 -0.44 -15.38 16.87
CA VAL A 139 0.18 -16.34 17.79
C VAL A 139 1.50 -16.86 17.24
N SER A 140 1.54 -17.16 15.93
CA SER A 140 2.76 -17.55 15.22
C SER A 140 2.63 -17.19 13.73
N ARG A 141 3.62 -17.56 12.90
CA ARG A 141 3.61 -17.22 11.47
C ARG A 141 2.33 -17.74 10.80
N GLY A 142 1.48 -16.80 10.38
CA GLY A 142 0.23 -17.10 9.68
C GLY A 142 -0.90 -17.65 10.56
N LYS A 143 -0.74 -17.72 11.90
CA LYS A 143 -1.76 -18.20 12.84
C LYS A 143 -2.30 -17.07 13.71
N TYR A 144 -3.61 -16.99 13.81
CA TYR A 144 -4.33 -15.92 14.52
C TYR A 144 -5.35 -16.49 15.52
N THR A 145 -5.59 -15.74 16.58
CA THR A 145 -6.60 -15.98 17.62
C THR A 145 -7.36 -14.68 17.92
N ALA A 146 -8.56 -14.78 18.49
CA ALA A 146 -9.25 -13.60 19.04
C ALA A 146 -8.47 -13.05 20.25
N LYS A 147 -8.55 -11.73 20.46
CA LYS A 147 -8.04 -11.08 21.68
C LYS A 147 -9.02 -11.22 22.84
#